data_AF-A0A452Y830-F1
#
_entry.id   AF-A0A452Y830-F1
#
_cell.length_a   1.000
_cell.length_b   1.000
_cell.length_c   1.000
_cell.angle_alpha   90.00
_cell.angle_beta   90.00
_cell.angle_gamma   90.00
#
_symmetry.space_group_name_H-M   'P 1'
#
loop_
_entity.id
_entity.type
_entity.pdbx_description
1 polymer ?
#
loop_
_entity_poly.entity_id
_entity_poly.type
_entity_poly.pdbx_seq_one_letter_code
_entity_poly.pdbx_strand_id
1 'polypeptide(L)'
;QSCSRIPYIKGVLQQYNGQFSTSVMTRFLSSLEEWLTENRYGRFANLVETAIDLGQVDNGEYRISPLYSSDLAVLKDELSGVENHINNLHMHTATDLDLSVDKQLKLEKGPFGHVFRISKKDEQKVRKKLTTNYIIIETRKDGVKFTSAKLKKLGDQYQSLLGDYTSCQKKIVDNVVQVSCTFSEVHLDKMICSYLFLLSFVTNRS
;
A
#
# COMPACT_ATOMS: atom_id res chain seq x y z
N GLN A 1 16.07 -1.52 4.02
CA GLN A 1 17.09 -1.97 5.00
C GLN A 1 18.54 -1.79 4.53
N SER A 2 18.87 -1.92 3.23
CA SER A 2 20.26 -1.88 2.74
C SER A 2 21.01 -0.55 2.94
N CYS A 3 20.34 0.60 2.84
CA CYS A 3 21.00 1.91 2.96
C CYS A 3 21.44 2.28 4.39
N SER A 4 20.85 1.64 5.42
CA SER A 4 21.22 1.86 6.82
C SER A 4 22.65 1.45 7.16
N ARG A 5 23.25 0.57 6.35
CA ARG A 5 24.62 0.08 6.52
C ARG A 5 25.67 0.95 5.85
N ILE A 6 25.25 1.94 5.05
CA ILE A 6 26.19 2.77 4.29
C ILE A 6 27.10 3.62 5.20
N PRO A 7 26.62 4.25 6.29
CA PRO A 7 27.50 4.94 7.24
C PRO A 7 28.56 4.03 7.84
N TYR A 8 28.20 2.78 8.14
CA TYR A 8 29.13 1.78 8.65
C TYR A 8 30.19 1.39 7.60
N ILE A 9 29.77 1.11 6.36
CA ILE A 9 30.68 0.79 5.25
C ILE A 9 31.64 1.96 4.99
N LYS A 10 31.14 3.20 5.01
CA LYS A 10 31.97 4.41 4.89
C LYS A 10 33.02 4.46 6.01
N GLY A 11 32.62 4.24 7.27
CA GLY A 11 33.53 4.25 8.41
C GLY A 11 34.64 3.21 8.30
N VAL A 12 34.31 1.99 7.86
CA VAL A 12 35.31 0.91 7.65
C VAL A 12 36.31 1.29 6.55
N LEU A 13 35.84 1.84 5.43
CA LEU A 13 36.70 2.26 4.32
C LEU A 13 37.63 3.43 4.71
N GLN A 14 37.16 4.35 5.55
CA GLN A 14 37.95 5.48 6.04
C GLN A 14 39.07 5.06 7.01
N GLN A 15 38.88 3.97 7.75
CA GLN A 15 39.85 3.47 8.73
C GLN A 15 40.89 2.52 8.12
N TYR A 16 40.79 2.18 6.83
CA TYR A 16 41.70 1.24 6.18
C TYR A 16 43.06 1.88 5.85
N ASN A 17 44.09 1.45 6.57
CA ASN A 17 45.47 1.97 6.46
C ASN A 17 46.45 0.95 5.84
N GLY A 18 45.95 -0.06 5.14
CA GLY A 18 46.78 -1.13 4.55
C GLY A 18 47.53 -0.73 3.28
N GLN A 19 48.23 -1.68 2.68
CA GLN A 19 49.10 -1.47 1.51
C GLN A 19 48.36 -0.93 0.26
N PHE A 20 47.04 -1.08 0.19
CA PHE A 20 46.21 -0.59 -0.91
C PHE A 20 45.37 0.65 -0.53
N SER A 21 45.67 1.29 0.60
CA SER A 21 44.86 2.38 1.17
C SER A 21 44.57 3.48 0.16
N THR A 22 45.57 3.91 -0.60
CA THR A 22 45.40 4.91 -1.67
C THR A 22 44.40 4.47 -2.73
N SER A 23 44.49 3.23 -3.22
CA SER A 23 43.55 2.70 -4.23
C SER A 23 42.15 2.51 -3.65
N VAL A 24 42.04 2.07 -2.40
CA VAL A 24 40.76 1.90 -1.70
C VAL A 24 40.07 3.25 -1.51
N MET A 25 40.77 4.25 -1.01
CA MET A 25 40.22 5.60 -0.81
C MET A 25 39.86 6.26 -2.15
N THR A 26 40.75 6.18 -3.14
CA THR A 26 40.54 6.89 -4.43
C THR A 26 39.49 6.23 -5.31
N ARG A 27 39.26 4.91 -5.21
CA ARG A 27 38.33 4.19 -6.09
C ARG A 27 36.99 3.86 -5.45
N PHE A 28 36.94 3.67 -4.14
CA PHE A 28 35.73 3.25 -3.43
C PHE A 28 35.18 4.37 -2.55
N LEU A 29 36.03 5.03 -1.76
CA LEU A 29 35.56 6.06 -0.84
C LEU A 29 35.10 7.32 -1.59
N SER A 30 35.89 7.83 -2.53
CA SER A 30 35.52 9.00 -3.36
C SER A 30 34.21 8.79 -4.13
N SER A 31 34.05 7.63 -4.77
CA SER A 31 32.84 7.27 -5.52
C SER A 31 31.63 7.07 -4.59
N LEU A 32 31.84 6.50 -3.41
CA LEU A 32 30.78 6.38 -2.39
C LEU A 32 30.36 7.74 -1.85
N GLU A 33 31.31 8.65 -1.59
CA GLU A 33 31.03 10.01 -1.11
C GLU A 33 30.32 10.86 -2.14
N GLU A 34 30.71 10.77 -3.42
CA GLU A 34 30.00 11.42 -4.52
C GLU A 34 28.57 10.90 -4.66
N TRP A 35 28.35 9.60 -4.48
CA TRP A 35 27.02 9.00 -4.54
C TRP A 35 26.15 9.40 -3.33
N LEU A 36 26.74 9.53 -2.14
CA LEU A 36 26.07 9.94 -0.91
C LEU A 36 25.74 11.43 -0.83
N THR A 37 26.15 12.22 -1.82
CA THR A 37 25.80 13.64 -1.86
C THR A 37 24.29 13.87 -1.84
N GLU A 38 23.88 15.03 -1.30
CA GLU A 38 22.47 15.43 -1.27
C GLU A 38 21.83 15.43 -2.65
N ASN A 39 22.60 15.77 -3.69
CA ASN A 39 22.13 15.83 -5.07
C ASN A 39 21.85 14.46 -5.71
N ARG A 40 22.34 13.36 -5.12
CA ARG A 40 22.08 11.98 -5.59
C ARG A 40 21.28 11.22 -4.55
N TYR A 41 21.94 10.56 -3.61
CA TYR A 41 21.27 9.76 -2.59
C TYR A 41 20.26 10.57 -1.78
N GLY A 42 20.58 11.84 -1.45
CA GLY A 42 19.65 12.70 -0.72
C GLY A 42 18.32 12.92 -1.45
N ARG A 43 18.35 13.19 -2.76
CA ARG A 43 17.14 13.33 -3.59
C ARG A 43 16.36 12.02 -3.71
N PHE A 44 17.04 10.89 -3.85
CA PHE A 44 16.39 9.58 -3.87
C PHE A 44 15.72 9.27 -2.53
N ALA A 45 16.43 9.47 -1.42
CA ALA A 45 15.90 9.26 -0.07
C ALA A 45 14.68 10.15 0.19
N ASN A 46 14.76 11.44 -0.19
CA ASN A 46 13.66 12.38 -0.05
C ASN A 46 12.44 11.97 -0.91
N LEU A 47 12.66 11.53 -2.16
CA LEU A 47 11.59 10.99 -3.00
C LEU A 47 10.91 9.79 -2.34
N VAL A 48 11.68 8.86 -1.78
CA VAL A 48 11.14 7.67 -1.11
C VAL A 48 10.35 8.03 0.14
N GLU A 49 10.90 8.91 0.99
CA GLU A 49 10.25 9.37 2.22
C GLU A 49 8.94 10.13 1.97
N THR A 50 8.88 10.91 0.89
CA THR A 50 7.69 11.70 0.53
C THR A 50 6.67 10.88 -0.25
N ALA A 51 7.11 10.00 -1.15
CA ALA A 51 6.23 9.25 -2.03
C ALA A 51 5.64 8.00 -1.38
N ILE A 52 6.33 7.34 -0.45
CA ILE A 52 5.89 6.07 0.14
C ILE A 52 5.26 6.30 1.51
N ASP A 53 4.08 5.70 1.74
CA ASP A 53 3.48 5.64 3.07
C ASP A 53 4.19 4.59 3.93
N LEU A 54 5.22 5.02 4.66
CA LEU A 54 6.00 4.16 5.54
C LEU A 54 5.18 3.59 6.70
N GLY A 55 4.06 4.21 7.08
CA GLY A 55 3.19 3.72 8.15
C GLY A 55 2.42 2.45 7.78
N GLN A 56 2.24 2.19 6.49
CA GLN A 56 1.57 0.98 5.99
C GLN A 56 2.54 -0.17 5.69
N VAL A 57 3.85 0.12 5.63
CA VAL A 57 4.88 -0.88 5.35
C VAL A 57 4.92 -1.95 6.45
N ASP A 58 4.67 -1.57 7.70
CA ASP A 58 4.59 -2.51 8.84
C ASP A 58 3.42 -3.49 8.70
N ASN A 59 2.38 -3.12 7.95
CA ASN A 59 1.25 -3.99 7.61
C ASN A 59 1.52 -4.86 6.36
N GLY A 60 2.73 -4.79 5.79
CA GLY A 60 3.12 -5.50 4.58
C GLY A 60 2.61 -4.86 3.28
N GLU A 61 2.06 -3.65 3.34
CA GLU A 61 1.52 -2.95 2.17
C GLU A 61 2.42 -1.78 1.77
N TYR A 62 2.86 -1.79 0.51
CA TYR A 62 3.60 -0.67 -0.08
C TYR A 62 2.63 0.17 -0.90
N ARG A 63 2.30 1.37 -0.41
CA ARG A 63 1.40 2.31 -1.09
C ARG A 63 2.04 3.69 -1.22
N ILE A 64 1.62 4.42 -2.24
CA ILE A 64 1.97 5.84 -2.36
C ILE A 64 1.23 6.61 -1.27
N SER A 65 1.95 7.50 -0.59
CA SER A 65 1.38 8.41 0.39
C SER A 65 0.28 9.27 -0.25
N PRO A 66 -0.93 9.36 0.33
CA PRO A 66 -1.96 10.28 -0.14
C PRO A 66 -1.47 11.74 -0.13
N LEU A 67 -0.51 12.09 0.72
CA LEU A 67 0.08 13.44 0.78
C LEU A 67 0.97 13.76 -0.43
N TYR A 68 1.40 12.74 -1.19
CA TYR A 68 2.25 12.93 -2.36
C TYR A 68 1.48 13.49 -3.57
N SER A 69 0.16 13.26 -3.64
CA SER A 69 -0.68 13.68 -4.76
C SER A 69 -2.05 14.14 -4.28
N SER A 70 -2.41 15.38 -4.63
CA SER A 70 -3.74 15.94 -4.36
C SER A 70 -4.86 15.06 -4.91
N ASP A 71 -4.67 14.47 -6.10
CA ASP A 71 -5.68 13.65 -6.75
C ASP A 71 -5.89 12.34 -5.98
N LEU A 72 -4.82 11.72 -5.47
CA LEU A 72 -4.93 10.56 -4.57
C LEU A 72 -5.61 10.93 -3.26
N ALA A 73 -5.29 12.09 -2.67
CA ALA A 73 -5.93 12.55 -1.45
C ALA A 73 -7.44 12.74 -1.64
N VAL A 74 -7.86 13.41 -2.72
CA VAL A 74 -9.28 13.61 -3.05
C VAL A 74 -9.99 12.26 -3.23
N LEU A 75 -9.45 11.35 -4.02
CA LEU A 75 -10.04 10.02 -4.22
C LEU A 75 -10.12 9.20 -2.92
N LYS A 76 -9.12 9.35 -2.04
CA LYS A 76 -9.11 8.70 -0.72
C LYS A 76 -10.21 9.23 0.19
N ASP A 77 -10.40 10.54 0.21
CA ASP A 77 -11.44 11.20 0.99
C ASP A 77 -12.84 10.84 0.48
N GLU A 78 -13.03 10.81 -0.85
CA GLU A 78 -14.28 10.36 -1.47
C GLU A 78 -14.59 8.89 -1.13
N LEU A 79 -13.59 8.00 -1.22
CA LEU A 79 -13.72 6.60 -0.80
C LEU A 79 -14.15 6.49 0.68
N SER A 80 -13.49 7.23 1.57
CA SER A 80 -13.85 7.24 2.99
C SER A 80 -15.27 7.77 3.21
N GLY A 81 -15.67 8.80 2.45
CA GLY A 81 -17.03 9.34 2.50
C GLY A 81 -18.07 8.30 2.10
N VAL A 82 -17.85 7.56 1.02
CA VAL A 82 -18.76 6.49 0.58
C VAL A 82 -18.79 5.34 1.58
N GLU A 83 -17.65 4.93 2.15
CA GLU A 83 -17.63 3.90 3.21
C GLU A 83 -18.44 4.32 4.44
N ASN A 84 -18.32 5.58 4.86
CA ASN A 84 -19.12 6.12 5.96
C ASN A 84 -20.63 6.08 5.64
N HIS A 85 -21.03 6.42 4.41
CA HIS A 85 -22.44 6.31 3.99
C HIS A 85 -22.93 4.86 3.99
N ILE A 86 -22.09 3.90 3.57
CA ILE A 86 -22.41 2.48 3.59
C ILE A 86 -22.57 1.99 5.04
N ASN A 87 -21.66 2.36 5.94
CA ASN A 87 -21.72 1.99 7.36
C ASN A 87 -22.95 2.59 8.04
N ASN A 88 -23.27 3.87 7.77
CA ASN A 88 -24.48 4.50 8.28
C ASN A 88 -25.74 3.79 7.76
N LEU A 89 -25.76 3.34 6.51
CA LEU A 89 -26.86 2.55 5.96
C LEU A 89 -26.98 1.19 6.66
N HIS A 90 -25.86 0.55 6.99
CA HIS A 90 -25.86 -0.70 7.74
C HIS A 90 -26.48 -0.53 9.14
N MET A 91 -26.11 0.53 9.85
CA MET A 91 -26.73 0.88 11.14
C MET A 91 -28.24 1.14 11.00
N HIS A 92 -28.64 1.86 9.95
CA HIS A 92 -30.05 2.17 9.72
C HIS A 92 -30.88 0.92 9.38
N THR A 93 -30.36 0.05 8.52
CA THR A 93 -31.00 -1.23 8.16
C THR A 93 -31.09 -2.17 9.35
N ALA A 94 -30.11 -2.18 10.24
CA ALA A 94 -30.16 -2.94 11.49
C ALA A 94 -31.35 -2.48 12.36
N THR A 95 -31.53 -1.17 12.52
CA THR A 95 -32.67 -0.59 13.26
C THR A 95 -34.01 -0.88 12.58
N ASP A 96 -34.11 -0.74 11.25
CA ASP A 96 -35.35 -1.02 10.51
C ASP A 96 -35.81 -2.49 10.65
N LEU A 97 -34.85 -3.42 10.66
CA LEU A 97 -35.10 -4.85 10.80
C LEU A 97 -35.15 -5.34 12.25
N ASP A 98 -34.90 -4.47 13.24
CA ASP A 98 -34.77 -4.83 14.66
C ASP A 98 -33.72 -5.93 14.90
N LEU A 99 -32.54 -5.75 14.30
CA LEU A 99 -31.40 -6.66 14.37
C LEU A 99 -30.18 -5.96 14.96
N SER A 100 -29.37 -6.70 15.72
CA SER A 100 -28.06 -6.21 16.16
C SER A 100 -27.07 -6.11 14.99
N VAL A 101 -26.45 -4.94 14.86
CA VAL A 101 -25.30 -4.69 13.97
C VAL A 101 -24.17 -5.66 14.29
N ASP A 102 -23.51 -6.19 13.26
CA ASP A 102 -22.37 -7.13 13.25
C ASP A 102 -22.60 -8.50 13.89
N LYS A 103 -23.54 -8.61 14.83
CA LYS A 103 -23.93 -9.86 15.47
C LYS A 103 -24.98 -10.62 14.66
N GLN A 104 -26.04 -9.93 14.22
CA GLN A 104 -27.14 -10.53 13.45
C GLN A 104 -27.16 -10.05 12.01
N LEU A 105 -27.02 -8.74 11.79
CA LEU A 105 -26.90 -8.14 10.47
C LEU A 105 -25.44 -7.82 10.18
N LYS A 106 -24.83 -8.55 9.25
CA LYS A 106 -23.46 -8.32 8.79
C LYS A 106 -23.45 -7.57 7.47
N LEU A 107 -22.45 -6.71 7.27
CA LEU A 107 -22.11 -6.13 5.98
C LEU A 107 -20.93 -6.89 5.39
N GLU A 108 -21.12 -7.49 4.23
CA GLU A 108 -20.07 -8.25 3.53
C GLU A 108 -19.69 -7.56 2.21
N LYS A 109 -18.39 -7.55 1.90
CA LYS A 109 -17.87 -7.21 0.57
C LYS A 109 -17.69 -8.50 -0.23
N GLY A 110 -18.27 -8.58 -1.42
CA GLY A 110 -18.17 -9.74 -2.29
C GLY A 110 -18.13 -9.38 -3.79
N PRO A 111 -18.22 -10.37 -4.69
CA PRO A 111 -18.19 -10.15 -6.13
C PRO A 111 -19.30 -9.23 -6.65
N PHE A 112 -20.44 -9.19 -5.94
CA PHE A 112 -21.58 -8.31 -6.24
C PHE A 112 -21.50 -6.96 -5.52
N GLY A 113 -20.33 -6.59 -4.99
CA GLY A 113 -20.14 -5.41 -4.15
C GLY A 113 -20.59 -5.64 -2.70
N HIS A 114 -21.11 -4.59 -2.08
CA HIS A 114 -21.56 -4.60 -0.70
C HIS A 114 -22.94 -5.24 -0.57
N VAL A 115 -23.07 -6.20 0.35
CA VAL A 115 -24.33 -6.91 0.62
C VAL A 115 -24.55 -7.08 2.11
N PHE A 116 -25.81 -7.14 2.52
CA PHE A 116 -26.17 -7.54 3.88
C PHE A 116 -26.29 -9.05 3.99
N ARG A 117 -25.91 -9.61 5.15
CA ARG A 117 -26.11 -11.02 5.46
C ARG A 117 -26.72 -11.20 6.85
N ILE A 118 -27.70 -12.08 6.94
CA ILE A 118 -28.34 -12.53 8.18
C ILE A 118 -28.36 -14.04 8.27
N SER A 119 -28.47 -14.58 9.48
CA SER A 119 -28.66 -16.01 9.70
C SER A 119 -30.05 -16.47 9.24
N LYS A 120 -30.20 -17.77 8.96
CA LYS A 120 -31.51 -18.35 8.62
C LYS A 120 -32.54 -18.18 9.75
N LYS A 121 -32.08 -18.19 11.01
CA LYS A 121 -32.93 -17.96 12.19
C LYS A 121 -33.44 -16.52 12.25
N ASP A 122 -32.61 -15.54 11.91
CA ASP A 122 -33.00 -14.13 11.95
C ASP A 122 -33.87 -13.76 10.74
N GLU A 123 -33.60 -14.33 9.56
CA GLU A 123 -34.46 -14.16 8.38
C GLU A 123 -35.92 -14.52 8.69
N GLN A 124 -36.17 -15.64 9.38
CA GLN A 124 -37.53 -16.05 9.73
C GLN A 124 -38.28 -15.00 10.58
N LYS A 125 -37.56 -14.25 11.42
CA LYS A 125 -38.16 -13.19 12.27
C LYS A 125 -38.52 -11.94 11.46
N VAL A 126 -37.71 -11.62 10.45
CA VAL A 126 -37.83 -10.37 9.70
C VAL A 126 -38.41 -10.55 8.29
N ARG A 127 -38.76 -11.80 7.91
CA ARG A 127 -39.16 -12.21 6.55
C ARG A 127 -40.11 -11.24 5.89
N LYS A 128 -41.18 -10.84 6.59
CA LYS A 128 -42.21 -9.94 6.06
C LYS A 128 -41.59 -8.59 5.62
N LYS A 129 -40.80 -7.95 6.49
CA LYS A 129 -40.10 -6.69 6.17
C LYS A 129 -39.06 -6.90 5.07
N LEU A 130 -38.32 -8.01 5.14
CA LEU A 130 -37.27 -8.36 4.19
C LEU A 130 -37.82 -8.48 2.75
N THR A 131 -38.89 -9.23 2.55
CA THR A 131 -39.47 -9.47 1.22
C THR A 131 -40.20 -8.26 0.63
N THR A 132 -40.63 -7.31 1.47
CA THR A 132 -41.34 -6.11 1.03
C THR A 132 -40.38 -4.96 0.68
N ASN A 133 -39.31 -4.79 1.47
CA ASN A 133 -38.47 -3.59 1.39
C ASN A 133 -37.07 -3.85 0.80
N TYR A 134 -36.66 -5.12 0.65
CA TYR A 134 -35.29 -5.48 0.26
C TYR A 134 -35.28 -6.49 -0.90
N ILE A 135 -34.13 -6.57 -1.56
CA ILE A 135 -33.89 -7.47 -2.68
C ILE A 135 -33.03 -8.63 -2.20
N ILE A 136 -33.56 -9.85 -2.25
CA ILE A 136 -32.80 -11.06 -1.91
C ILE A 136 -31.84 -11.39 -3.05
N ILE A 137 -30.56 -11.55 -2.73
CA ILE A 137 -29.51 -11.91 -3.69
C ILE A 137 -29.27 -13.41 -3.65
N GLU A 138 -29.15 -13.98 -2.45
CA GLU A 138 -28.74 -15.37 -2.29
C GLU A 138 -29.35 -15.96 -1.01
N THR A 139 -29.84 -17.19 -1.10
CA THR A 139 -30.32 -17.97 0.05
C THR A 139 -29.50 -19.25 0.16
N ARG A 140 -28.88 -19.47 1.31
CA ARG A 140 -28.13 -20.68 1.64
C ARG A 140 -28.69 -21.36 2.89
N LYS A 141 -28.17 -22.55 3.21
CA LYS A 141 -28.59 -23.31 4.40
C LYS A 141 -28.34 -22.54 5.71
N ASP A 142 -27.29 -21.72 5.74
CA ASP A 142 -26.77 -21.01 6.91
C ASP A 142 -27.23 -19.55 7.01
N GLY A 143 -27.75 -18.96 5.93
CA GLY A 143 -28.18 -17.57 5.94
C GLY A 143 -28.67 -17.05 4.60
N VAL A 144 -29.03 -15.77 4.61
CA VAL A 144 -29.55 -15.07 3.44
C VAL A 144 -28.74 -13.80 3.23
N LYS A 145 -28.35 -13.57 1.96
CA LYS A 145 -27.75 -12.31 1.50
C LYS A 145 -28.79 -11.49 0.77
N PHE A 146 -28.83 -10.20 1.07
CA PHE A 146 -29.79 -9.27 0.49
C PHE A 146 -29.19 -7.87 0.37
N THR A 147 -29.87 -7.00 -0.35
CA THR A 147 -29.46 -5.61 -0.56
C THR A 147 -30.65 -4.67 -0.65
N SER A 148 -30.37 -3.38 -0.74
CA SER A 148 -31.34 -2.34 -1.09
C SER A 148 -30.84 -1.58 -2.32
N ALA A 149 -31.73 -0.88 -3.02
CA ALA A 149 -31.34 -0.02 -4.14
C ALA A 149 -30.27 1.03 -3.72
N LYS A 150 -30.37 1.53 -2.48
CA LYS A 150 -29.41 2.48 -1.92
C LYS A 150 -28.05 1.85 -1.65
N LEU A 151 -28.00 0.64 -1.06
CA LEU A 151 -26.74 -0.06 -0.82
C LEU A 151 -26.07 -0.42 -2.15
N LYS A 152 -26.84 -0.89 -3.13
CA LYS A 152 -26.32 -1.18 -4.48
C LYS A 152 -25.66 0.05 -5.10
N LYS A 153 -26.36 1.20 -5.10
CA LYS A 153 -25.82 2.45 -5.65
C LYS A 153 -24.52 2.89 -4.95
N LEU A 154 -24.48 2.84 -3.62
CA LEU A 154 -23.27 3.16 -2.85
C LEU A 154 -22.14 2.17 -3.12
N GLY A 155 -22.46 0.88 -3.24
CA GLY A 155 -21.50 -0.17 -3.58
C GLY A 155 -20.89 0.03 -4.97
N ASP A 156 -21.71 0.35 -5.98
CA ASP A 156 -21.27 0.64 -7.34
C ASP A 156 -20.37 1.88 -7.37
N GLN A 157 -20.76 2.95 -6.66
CA GLN A 157 -19.96 4.17 -6.53
C GLN A 157 -18.60 3.88 -5.86
N TYR A 158 -18.60 3.09 -4.78
CA TYR A 158 -17.36 2.69 -4.12
C TYR A 158 -16.43 1.91 -5.05
N GLN A 159 -16.96 0.96 -5.83
CA GLN A 159 -16.14 0.18 -6.76
C GLN A 159 -15.55 1.03 -7.88
N SER A 160 -16.33 2.00 -8.40
CA SER A 160 -15.83 2.96 -9.39
C SER A 160 -14.67 3.78 -8.82
N LEU A 161 -14.88 4.41 -7.66
CA LEU A 161 -13.84 5.22 -7.00
C LEU A 161 -12.61 4.40 -6.62
N LEU A 162 -12.78 3.14 -6.22
CA LEU A 162 -11.67 2.26 -5.91
C LEU A 162 -10.86 1.93 -7.17
N GLY A 163 -11.53 1.75 -8.32
CA GLY A 163 -10.89 1.58 -9.62
C GLY A 163 -10.08 2.81 -10.03
N ASP A 164 -10.65 4.01 -9.86
CA ASP A 164 -9.99 5.27 -10.16
C ASP A 164 -8.78 5.51 -9.24
N TYR A 165 -8.95 5.29 -7.93
CA TYR A 165 -7.88 5.35 -6.94
C TYR A 165 -6.73 4.40 -7.28
N THR A 166 -7.04 3.14 -7.60
CA THR A 166 -6.04 2.12 -7.94
C THR A 166 -5.29 2.49 -9.22
N SER A 167 -6.00 3.00 -10.22
CA SER A 167 -5.42 3.44 -11.50
C SER A 167 -4.51 4.67 -11.32
N CYS A 168 -4.96 5.64 -10.51
CA CYS A 168 -4.18 6.81 -10.13
C CYS A 168 -2.90 6.41 -9.38
N GLN A 169 -3.03 5.54 -8.37
CA GLN A 169 -1.89 5.03 -7.61
C GLN A 169 -0.87 4.36 -8.53
N LYS A 170 -1.31 3.52 -9.47
CA LYS A 170 -0.42 2.85 -10.43
C LYS A 170 0.38 3.86 -11.27
N LYS A 171 -0.28 4.87 -11.84
CA LYS A 171 0.39 5.91 -12.63
C LYS A 171 1.46 6.65 -11.82
N ILE A 172 1.16 6.94 -10.56
CA ILE A 172 2.10 7.63 -9.67
C ILE A 172 3.27 6.72 -9.32
N VAL A 173 3.03 5.44 -9.05
CA VAL A 173 4.09 4.44 -8.85
C VAL A 173 5.02 4.40 -10.08
N ASP A 174 4.46 4.32 -11.29
CA ASP A 174 5.24 4.28 -12.52
C ASP A 174 6.13 5.53 -12.66
N ASN A 175 5.59 6.72 -12.35
CA ASN A 175 6.36 7.97 -12.33
C ASN A 175 7.45 7.98 -11.26
N VAL A 176 7.15 7.54 -10.03
CA VAL A 176 8.12 7.47 -8.93
C VAL A 176 9.26 6.52 -9.28
N VAL A 177 8.96 5.36 -9.89
CA VAL A 177 9.97 4.41 -10.38
C VAL A 177 10.81 5.04 -11.49
N GLN A 178 10.19 5.72 -12.46
CA GLN A 178 10.91 6.37 -13.55
C GLN A 178 11.86 7.46 -13.03
N VAL A 179 11.40 8.32 -12.11
CA VAL A 179 12.24 9.34 -11.47
C VAL A 179 13.34 8.69 -10.65
N SER A 180 13.04 7.62 -9.91
CA SER A 180 14.02 6.85 -9.14
C SER A 180 15.16 6.32 -10.03
N CYS A 181 14.83 5.85 -11.24
CA CYS A 181 15.83 5.40 -12.21
C CYS A 181 16.78 6.53 -12.66
N THR A 182 16.35 7.80 -12.66
CA THR A 182 17.24 8.93 -13.01
C THR A 182 18.33 9.16 -11.98
N PHE A 183 18.10 8.82 -10.71
CA PHE A 183 19.13 8.88 -9.67
C PHE A 183 20.11 7.71 -9.73
N SER A 184 19.80 6.67 -10.50
CA SER A 184 20.58 5.44 -10.50
C SER A 184 21.89 5.51 -11.27
N GLU A 185 22.07 6.49 -12.18
CA GLU A 185 23.26 6.74 -13.03
C GLU A 185 24.32 5.62 -13.03
N VAL A 186 23.93 4.37 -13.38
CA VAL A 186 24.79 3.23 -13.73
C VAL A 186 25.92 2.87 -12.73
N HIS A 187 26.03 3.53 -11.56
CA HIS A 187 27.19 3.43 -10.67
C HIS A 187 26.96 2.47 -9.50
N LEU A 188 25.73 2.34 -8.99
CA LEU A 188 25.44 1.44 -7.87
C LEU A 188 25.66 -0.02 -8.26
N ASP A 189 25.13 -0.47 -9.40
CA ASP A 189 25.34 -1.85 -9.85
C ASP A 189 26.82 -2.12 -10.13
N LYS A 190 27.54 -1.17 -10.74
CA LYS A 190 28.98 -1.32 -10.98
C LYS A 190 29.80 -1.30 -9.70
N MET A 191 29.43 -0.48 -8.72
CA MET A 191 30.13 -0.36 -7.44
C MET A 191 29.86 -1.56 -6.55
N ILE A 192 28.61 -2.02 -6.46
CA ILE A 192 28.22 -3.25 -5.75
C ILE A 192 28.84 -4.48 -6.41
N CYS A 193 28.81 -4.60 -7.75
CA CYS A 193 29.49 -5.67 -8.47
C CYS A 193 31.01 -5.66 -8.26
N SER A 194 31.64 -4.47 -8.28
CA SER A 194 33.08 -4.31 -8.00
C SER A 194 33.43 -4.72 -6.56
N TYR A 195 32.60 -4.34 -5.58
CA TYR A 195 32.79 -4.68 -4.17
C TYR A 195 32.60 -6.18 -3.92
N LEU A 196 31.59 -6.80 -4.53
CA LEU A 196 31.35 -8.25 -4.47
C LEU A 196 32.45 -9.04 -5.19
N PHE A 197 32.98 -8.54 -6.31
CA PHE A 197 34.09 -9.14 -7.05
C PHE A 197 35.42 -9.07 -6.27
N LEU A 198 35.69 -7.96 -5.58
CA LEU A 198 36.87 -7.84 -4.70
C LEU A 198 36.74 -8.72 -3.46
N LEU A 199 35.56 -8.77 -2.83
CA LEU A 199 35.32 -9.65 -1.69
C LEU A 199 35.47 -11.12 -2.07
N SER A 200 35.00 -11.54 -3.25
CA SER A 200 35.17 -12.93 -3.71
C SER A 200 36.62 -13.30 -4.05
N PHE A 201 37.44 -12.32 -4.46
CA PHE A 201 38.88 -12.51 -4.67
C PHE A 201 39.68 -12.55 -3.36
N VAL A 202 39.27 -11.77 -2.36
CA VAL A 202 39.90 -11.73 -1.03
C VAL A 202 39.55 -12.97 -0.20
N THR A 203 38.34 -13.52 -0.34
CA THR A 203 37.92 -14.74 0.38
C THR A 203 38.34 -16.05 -0.29
N ASN A 204 38.65 -16.07 -1.60
CA ASN A 204 39.17 -17.26 -2.30
C ASN A 204 40.71 -17.37 -2.32
N ARG A 205 41.44 -16.45 -1.67
CA ARG A 205 42.90 -16.50 -1.54
C ARG A 205 43.38 -16.78 -0.10
N SER A 206 42.52 -17.33 0.74
CA SER A 206 42.85 -17.90 2.05
C SER A 206 42.63 -19.40 2.06
#